data_AF-F8L3B8-F1
#
_entry.id   AF-F8L3B8-F1
#
_cell.length_a   1.000
_cell.length_b   1.000
_cell.length_c   1.000
_cell.angle_alpha   90.00
_cell.angle_beta   90.00
_cell.angle_gamma   90.00
#
_symmetry.space_group_name_H-M   'P 1'
#
loop_
_entity.id
_entity.type
_entity.pdbx_description
1 polymer ?
#
loop_
_entity_poly.entity_id
_entity_poly.type
_entity_poly.pdbx_seq_one_letter_code
_entity_poly.pdbx_strand_id
1 'polypeptide(L)'
;MKISLISTSIVGQVLEKGQQEKAVRLATALGVPASMSLTYSEGGNTISGFRGNGEPYIIIGLDSFSATKAIMEQDLGRPVSAEEVKMAFGIDYGIPIKDIYFIEQPGDFHLDMNMAIVGDGVIAVNDAVQAFRDFEPEYERYLREDMGIQDAATIQRFKDRTLAACELKKPFEDKAAKDLEVQGFEVRRVAGSFSYKKGEGPHAPVMNFFNMVSGEAPDGKRVIVAMGCINKEYENRFREMVRDLNPDAVYFLSAEATKTSLAKHGGISCRSKTI
;
A
#
# COMPACT_ATOMS: atom_id res chain seq x y z
N MET A 1 17.22 25.11 -6.51
CA MET A 1 16.10 24.41 -5.85
C MET A 1 15.18 23.89 -6.95
N LYS A 2 15.31 22.62 -7.35
CA LYS A 2 14.35 21.98 -8.25
C LYS A 2 13.12 21.66 -7.39
N ILE A 3 12.05 22.41 -7.57
CA ILE A 3 10.75 22.04 -7.01
C ILE A 3 10.32 20.84 -7.85
N SER A 4 10.43 19.64 -7.27
CA SER A 4 9.80 18.43 -7.81
C SER A 4 8.33 18.74 -8.03
N LEU A 5 7.80 18.38 -9.21
CA LEU A 5 6.38 18.56 -9.51
C LEU A 5 5.55 18.09 -8.31
N ILE A 6 4.80 19.00 -7.71
CA ILE A 6 3.67 18.62 -6.87
C ILE A 6 2.66 18.04 -7.85
N SER A 7 2.79 16.75 -8.16
CA SER A 7 1.65 15.99 -8.67
C SER A 7 0.66 15.96 -7.52
N THR A 8 -0.30 16.90 -7.52
CA THR A 8 -1.51 16.72 -6.73
C THR A 8 -2.29 15.61 -7.41
N SER A 9 -1.90 14.37 -7.14
CA SER A 9 -2.80 13.26 -7.33
C SER A 9 -3.89 13.45 -6.27
N ILE A 10 -5.04 14.03 -6.67
CA ILE A 10 -6.26 14.03 -5.83
C ILE A 10 -6.88 12.64 -5.97
N VAL A 11 -6.08 11.67 -5.62
CA VAL A 11 -6.35 10.28 -5.86
C VAL A 11 -6.80 9.70 -4.53
N GLY A 12 -8.11 9.51 -4.42
CA GLY A 12 -8.78 9.04 -3.20
C GLY A 12 -10.10 9.74 -2.87
N GLN A 13 -10.48 10.81 -3.60
CA GLN A 13 -11.76 11.51 -3.40
C GLN A 13 -12.50 11.77 -4.71
N VAL A 14 -12.60 10.76 -5.59
CA VAL A 14 -13.43 10.83 -6.83
C VAL A 14 -14.90 11.15 -6.50
N LEU A 15 -15.33 10.90 -5.25
CA LEU A 15 -16.68 11.20 -4.76
C LEU A 15 -16.91 12.68 -4.40
N GLU A 16 -15.86 13.49 -4.22
CA GLU A 16 -16.00 14.92 -3.97
C GLU A 16 -15.94 15.69 -5.30
N LYS A 17 -17.12 15.86 -5.91
CA LYS A 17 -17.31 16.66 -7.13
C LYS A 17 -16.60 18.01 -7.01
N GLY A 18 -15.71 18.32 -7.95
CA GLY A 18 -15.02 19.62 -8.05
C GLY A 18 -13.60 19.67 -7.47
N GLN A 19 -13.08 18.61 -6.86
CA GLN A 19 -11.68 18.58 -6.39
C GLN A 19 -10.67 18.74 -7.54
N GLN A 20 -10.89 18.06 -8.67
CA GLN A 20 -10.04 18.18 -9.87
C GLN A 20 -10.03 19.62 -10.42
N GLU A 21 -11.19 20.27 -10.46
CA GLU A 21 -11.29 21.67 -10.88
C GLU A 21 -10.55 22.61 -9.91
N LYS A 22 -10.64 22.36 -8.60
CA LYS A 22 -9.87 23.10 -7.59
C LYS A 22 -8.36 22.92 -7.79
N ALA A 23 -7.87 21.70 -8.06
CA ALA A 23 -6.45 21.47 -8.37
C ALA A 23 -6.01 22.23 -9.61
N VAL A 24 -6.76 22.16 -10.71
CA VAL A 24 -6.42 22.87 -11.95
C VAL A 24 -6.39 24.39 -11.72
N ARG A 25 -7.37 24.94 -10.99
CA ARG A 25 -7.39 26.37 -10.63
C ARG A 25 -6.20 26.76 -9.76
N LEU A 26 -5.84 25.94 -8.77
CA LEU A 26 -4.67 26.16 -7.93
C LEU A 26 -3.37 26.10 -8.74
N ALA A 27 -3.20 25.09 -9.58
CA ALA A 27 -2.05 24.95 -10.46
C ALA A 27 -1.88 26.18 -11.37
N THR A 28 -2.99 26.61 -11.98
CA THR A 28 -3.05 27.83 -12.81
C THR A 28 -2.66 29.07 -12.01
N ALA A 29 -3.18 29.24 -10.78
CA ALA A 29 -2.86 30.38 -9.92
C ALA A 29 -1.39 30.40 -9.48
N LEU A 30 -0.77 29.23 -9.33
CA LEU A 30 0.65 29.08 -8.99
C LEU A 30 1.58 29.13 -10.21
N GLY A 31 1.04 29.22 -11.42
CA GLY A 31 1.83 29.18 -12.66
C GLY A 31 2.52 27.83 -12.90
N VAL A 32 2.00 26.74 -12.33
CA VAL A 32 2.54 25.39 -12.53
C VAL A 32 1.71 24.63 -13.57
N PRO A 33 2.34 23.79 -14.42
CA PRO A 33 1.61 22.98 -15.39
C PRO A 33 0.60 22.05 -14.70
N ALA A 34 -0.59 21.92 -15.28
CA ALA A 34 -1.56 20.89 -14.94
C ALA A 34 -1.74 19.94 -16.13
N SER A 35 -1.66 18.65 -15.89
CA SER A 35 -1.99 17.61 -16.87
C SER A 35 -3.10 16.72 -16.35
N MET A 36 -3.83 16.10 -17.27
CA MET A 36 -4.77 15.04 -16.96
C MET A 36 -4.10 13.71 -17.24
N SER A 37 -4.15 12.78 -16.29
CA SER A 37 -3.66 11.42 -16.47
C SER A 37 -4.50 10.68 -17.51
N LEU A 38 -3.83 9.84 -18.31
CA LEU A 38 -4.49 8.90 -19.24
C LEU A 38 -5.07 7.68 -18.52
N THR A 39 -4.62 7.42 -17.30
CA THR A 39 -4.95 6.22 -16.54
C THR A 39 -5.72 6.52 -15.27
N TYR A 40 -6.53 5.54 -14.84
CA TYR A 40 -7.06 5.50 -13.48
C TYR A 40 -6.05 4.78 -12.59
N SER A 41 -5.39 5.54 -11.72
CA SER A 41 -4.54 5.00 -10.68
C SER A 41 -5.01 5.51 -9.33
N GLU A 42 -5.25 4.60 -8.40
CA GLU A 42 -5.38 4.95 -6.99
C GLU A 42 -4.00 4.88 -6.32
N GLY A 43 -3.64 5.86 -5.47
CA GLY A 43 -2.33 5.93 -4.86
C GLY A 43 -1.98 4.62 -4.14
N GLY A 44 -2.92 4.10 -3.34
CA GLY A 44 -2.71 2.84 -2.64
C GLY A 44 -2.55 1.61 -3.55
N ASN A 45 -3.00 1.71 -4.81
CA ASN A 45 -2.91 0.64 -5.80
C ASN A 45 -1.70 0.77 -6.75
N THR A 46 -0.71 1.59 -6.37
CA THR A 46 0.53 1.76 -7.13
C THR A 46 1.73 1.84 -6.17
N ILE A 47 2.76 1.07 -6.50
CA ILE A 47 4.05 1.02 -5.79
C ILE A 47 5.15 1.35 -6.80
N SER A 48 5.89 2.44 -6.57
CA SER A 48 7.06 2.83 -7.35
C SER A 48 8.34 2.39 -6.67
N GLY A 49 9.34 2.01 -7.46
CA GLY A 49 10.63 1.56 -6.97
C GLY A 49 11.75 1.82 -7.96
N PHE A 50 12.98 1.50 -7.54
CA PHE A 50 14.18 1.55 -8.39
C PHE A 50 14.89 0.21 -8.30
N ARG A 51 15.41 -0.26 -9.44
CA ARG A 51 16.35 -1.38 -9.51
C ARG A 51 17.71 -0.95 -8.98
N GLY A 52 18.60 -1.90 -8.66
CA GLY A 52 19.96 -1.61 -8.19
C GLY A 52 20.82 -0.83 -9.19
N ASN A 53 20.47 -0.84 -10.47
CA ASN A 53 21.10 -0.02 -11.51
C ASN A 53 20.52 1.41 -11.61
N GLY A 54 19.53 1.77 -10.78
CA GLY A 54 18.85 3.05 -10.79
C GLY A 54 17.71 3.18 -11.80
N GLU A 55 17.38 2.15 -12.58
CA GLU A 55 16.22 2.18 -13.47
C GLU A 55 14.91 2.15 -12.63
N PRO A 56 13.98 3.08 -12.85
CA PRO A 56 12.72 3.11 -12.13
C PRO A 56 11.76 2.03 -12.67
N TYR A 57 10.90 1.52 -11.80
CA TYR A 57 9.82 0.61 -12.16
C TYR A 57 8.56 0.91 -11.35
N ILE A 58 7.41 0.43 -11.84
CA ILE A 58 6.14 0.53 -11.11
C ILE A 58 5.40 -0.80 -11.09
N ILE A 59 4.76 -1.07 -9.97
CA ILE A 59 3.81 -2.16 -9.78
C ILE A 59 2.42 -1.53 -9.63
N ILE A 60 1.48 -2.00 -10.44
CA ILE A 60 0.10 -1.52 -10.48
C ILE A 60 -0.85 -2.69 -10.25
N GLY A 61 -1.87 -2.49 -9.41
CA GLY A 61 -2.90 -3.49 -9.19
C GLY A 61 -3.75 -3.76 -10.42
N LEU A 62 -4.18 -5.00 -10.61
CA LEU A 62 -5.02 -5.41 -11.74
C LEU A 62 -6.36 -4.67 -11.82
N ASP A 63 -6.91 -4.18 -10.71
CA ASP A 63 -8.11 -3.34 -10.78
C ASP A 63 -7.85 -1.97 -11.42
N SER A 64 -6.70 -1.35 -11.16
CA SER A 64 -6.32 -0.09 -11.82
C SER A 64 -6.08 -0.29 -13.31
N PHE A 65 -5.47 -1.43 -13.68
CA PHE A 65 -5.40 -1.84 -15.08
C PHE A 65 -6.80 -2.01 -15.70
N SER A 66 -7.70 -2.74 -15.04
CA SER A 66 -9.03 -3.05 -15.56
C SER A 66 -9.92 -1.81 -15.69
N ALA A 67 -9.89 -0.93 -14.69
CA ALA A 67 -10.60 0.34 -14.73
C ALA A 67 -10.08 1.26 -15.84
N THR A 68 -8.75 1.38 -15.96
CA THR A 68 -8.12 2.14 -17.04
C THR A 68 -8.52 1.60 -18.40
N LYS A 69 -8.44 0.28 -18.59
CA LYS A 69 -8.86 -0.37 -19.84
C LYS A 69 -10.31 -0.05 -20.18
N ALA A 70 -11.23 -0.22 -19.22
CA ALA A 70 -12.66 0.02 -19.45
C ALA A 70 -12.94 1.48 -19.84
N ILE A 71 -12.28 2.45 -19.19
CA ILE A 71 -12.39 3.88 -19.51
C ILE A 71 -11.87 4.15 -20.92
N MET A 72 -10.67 3.63 -21.26
CA MET A 72 -10.10 3.81 -22.59
C MET A 72 -10.97 3.18 -23.69
N GLU A 73 -11.54 2.00 -23.45
CA GLU A 73 -12.45 1.33 -24.40
C GLU A 73 -13.73 2.14 -24.63
N GLN A 74 -14.28 2.72 -23.55
CA GLN A 74 -15.43 3.60 -23.62
C GLN A 74 -15.12 4.87 -24.42
N ASP A 75 -14.00 5.54 -24.17
CA ASP A 75 -13.63 6.79 -24.81
C ASP A 75 -13.26 6.62 -26.29
N LEU A 76 -12.60 5.51 -26.63
CA LEU A 76 -12.16 5.22 -28.00
C LEU A 76 -13.23 4.53 -28.85
N GLY A 77 -14.29 3.99 -28.22
CA GLY A 77 -15.34 3.24 -28.92
C GLY A 77 -14.85 1.94 -29.57
N ARG A 78 -13.74 1.36 -29.07
CA ARG A 78 -13.17 0.10 -29.57
C ARG A 78 -12.46 -0.67 -28.45
N PRO A 79 -12.24 -1.98 -28.61
CA PRO A 79 -11.39 -2.75 -27.70
C PRO A 79 -9.97 -2.17 -27.63
N VAL A 80 -9.39 -2.24 -26.43
CA VAL A 80 -8.03 -1.76 -26.12
C VAL A 80 -7.18 -2.95 -25.66
N SER A 81 -5.99 -3.07 -26.25
CA SER A 81 -5.04 -4.11 -25.89
C SER A 81 -4.35 -3.85 -24.55
N ALA A 82 -3.82 -4.89 -23.91
CA ALA A 82 -3.05 -4.73 -22.67
C ALA A 82 -1.81 -3.84 -22.85
N GLU A 83 -1.18 -3.91 -24.03
CA GLU A 83 0.00 -3.10 -24.38
C GLU A 83 -0.35 -1.60 -24.47
N GLU A 84 -1.52 -1.25 -25.00
CA GLU A 84 -2.01 0.13 -25.05
C GLU A 84 -2.27 0.69 -23.65
N VAL A 85 -2.85 -0.11 -22.75
CA VAL A 85 -3.03 0.29 -21.34
C VAL A 85 -1.67 0.49 -20.67
N LYS A 86 -0.73 -0.43 -20.92
CA LYS A 86 0.63 -0.36 -20.38
C LYS A 86 1.38 0.88 -20.87
N MET A 87 1.21 1.25 -22.14
CA MET A 87 1.73 2.47 -22.71
C MET A 87 1.13 3.72 -22.06
N ALA A 88 -0.18 3.74 -21.78
CA ALA A 88 -0.82 4.85 -21.08
C ALA A 88 -0.21 5.06 -19.68
N PHE A 89 0.01 3.98 -18.93
CA PHE A 89 0.74 4.06 -17.65
C PHE A 89 2.18 4.54 -17.84
N GLY A 90 2.88 4.07 -18.87
CA GLY A 90 4.25 4.52 -19.15
C GLY A 90 4.35 6.00 -19.47
N ILE A 91 3.36 6.57 -20.16
CA ILE A 91 3.25 8.00 -20.43
C ILE A 91 2.99 8.77 -19.11
N ASP A 92 2.02 8.33 -18.32
CA ASP A 92 1.63 9.01 -17.08
C ASP A 92 2.75 9.04 -16.04
N TYR A 93 3.52 7.95 -15.94
CA TYR A 93 4.58 7.79 -14.93
C TYR A 93 5.99 8.11 -15.47
N GLY A 94 6.17 8.25 -16.78
CA GLY A 94 7.49 8.41 -17.38
C GLY A 94 8.35 7.15 -17.28
N ILE A 95 7.73 5.96 -17.27
CA ILE A 95 8.37 4.66 -17.05
C ILE A 95 8.32 3.84 -18.35
N PRO A 96 9.41 3.19 -18.78
CA PRO A 96 9.39 2.30 -19.93
C PRO A 96 8.38 1.16 -19.74
N ILE A 97 7.69 0.78 -20.81
CA ILE A 97 6.66 -0.28 -20.79
C ILE A 97 7.21 -1.61 -20.23
N LYS A 98 8.49 -1.92 -20.43
CA LYS A 98 9.16 -3.12 -19.88
C LYS A 98 9.23 -3.13 -18.35
N ASP A 99 9.18 -1.96 -17.71
CA ASP A 99 9.36 -1.74 -16.26
C ASP A 99 8.03 -1.43 -15.55
N ILE A 100 6.91 -1.74 -16.20
CA ILE A 100 5.55 -1.65 -15.64
C ILE A 100 5.05 -3.08 -15.39
N TYR A 101 4.58 -3.35 -14.18
CA TYR A 101 4.13 -4.68 -13.78
C TYR A 101 2.69 -4.63 -13.26
N PHE A 102 1.81 -5.45 -13.84
CA PHE A 102 0.45 -5.60 -13.36
C PHE A 102 0.35 -6.84 -12.48
N ILE A 103 -0.10 -6.66 -11.23
CA ILE A 103 -0.08 -7.69 -10.19
C ILE A 103 -1.47 -7.77 -9.54
N GLU A 104 -1.93 -8.97 -9.22
CA GLU A 104 -3.12 -9.16 -8.39
C GLU A 104 -2.99 -8.45 -7.03
N GLN A 105 -4.05 -7.84 -6.54
CA GLN A 105 -3.98 -7.23 -5.22
C GLN A 105 -4.08 -8.29 -4.10
N PRO A 106 -3.20 -8.25 -3.08
CA PRO A 106 -3.12 -9.25 -2.02
C PRO A 106 -4.26 -9.13 -0.99
N GLY A 107 -5.48 -9.47 -1.39
CA GLY A 107 -6.64 -9.61 -0.48
C GLY A 107 -7.21 -8.28 0.04
N ASP A 108 -6.88 -7.16 -0.61
CA ASP A 108 -7.40 -5.81 -0.36
C ASP A 108 -7.35 -5.02 -1.67
N PHE A 109 -8.04 -3.88 -1.74
CA PHE A 109 -8.07 -3.06 -2.95
C PHE A 109 -6.73 -2.32 -3.19
N HIS A 110 -6.02 -1.93 -2.12
CA HIS A 110 -4.72 -1.26 -2.21
C HIS A 110 -3.56 -2.23 -2.04
N LEU A 111 -2.60 -2.21 -2.97
CA LEU A 111 -1.33 -2.91 -2.86
C LEU A 111 -0.56 -2.51 -1.59
N ASP A 112 -0.43 -1.21 -1.34
CA ASP A 112 0.41 -0.68 -0.26
C ASP A 112 -0.13 -0.93 1.16
N MET A 113 -1.27 -1.62 1.26
CA MET A 113 -1.82 -2.10 2.53
C MET A 113 -1.30 -3.48 2.93
N ASN A 114 -0.75 -4.24 1.98
CA ASN A 114 -0.43 -5.66 2.16
C ASN A 114 0.85 -6.09 1.41
N MET A 115 1.56 -5.16 0.78
CA MET A 115 2.88 -5.42 0.22
C MET A 115 3.73 -4.14 0.15
N ALA A 116 5.05 -4.30 0.21
CA ALA A 116 6.00 -3.21 0.08
C ALA A 116 7.34 -3.67 -0.50
N ILE A 117 8.10 -2.73 -1.07
CA ILE A 117 9.48 -2.98 -1.50
C ILE A 117 10.37 -3.04 -0.26
N VAL A 118 11.12 -4.14 -0.11
CA VAL A 118 12.00 -4.40 1.04
C VAL A 118 13.42 -4.78 0.64
N GLY A 119 13.76 -4.64 -0.63
CA GLY A 119 15.09 -4.86 -1.19
C GLY A 119 15.12 -4.49 -2.67
N ASP A 120 16.32 -4.48 -3.26
CA ASP A 120 16.44 -4.40 -4.72
C ASP A 120 15.84 -5.66 -5.36
N GLY A 121 14.71 -5.49 -6.05
CA GLY A 121 13.96 -6.61 -6.61
C GLY A 121 13.28 -7.51 -5.58
N VAL A 122 13.23 -7.12 -4.30
CA VAL A 122 12.59 -7.90 -3.23
C VAL A 122 11.32 -7.22 -2.75
N ILE A 123 10.22 -7.96 -2.78
CA ILE A 123 8.90 -7.50 -2.37
C ILE A 123 8.42 -8.33 -1.18
N ALA A 124 8.08 -7.66 -0.09
CA ALA A 124 7.38 -8.31 1.01
C ALA A 124 5.89 -8.33 0.70
N VAL A 125 5.26 -9.51 0.85
CA VAL A 125 3.82 -9.71 0.71
C VAL A 125 3.29 -10.22 2.03
N ASN A 126 2.13 -9.70 2.46
CA ASN A 126 1.50 -10.11 3.70
C ASN A 126 1.21 -11.62 3.71
N ASP A 127 1.31 -12.20 4.90
CA ASP A 127 0.69 -13.47 5.25
C ASP A 127 -0.35 -13.17 6.33
N ALA A 128 -1.61 -12.99 5.92
CA ALA A 128 -2.67 -12.61 6.85
C ALA A 128 -2.94 -13.66 7.92
N VAL A 129 -2.73 -14.94 7.62
CA VAL A 129 -2.94 -16.04 8.57
C VAL A 129 -1.85 -16.04 9.63
N GLN A 130 -0.58 -15.87 9.21
CA GLN A 130 0.52 -15.74 10.14
C GLN A 130 0.39 -14.46 10.97
N ALA A 131 0.01 -13.33 10.35
CA ALA A 131 -0.24 -12.08 11.04
C ALA A 131 -1.29 -12.21 12.15
N PHE A 132 -2.39 -12.94 11.87
CA PHE A 132 -3.39 -13.23 12.90
C PHE A 132 -2.81 -14.06 14.05
N ARG A 133 -2.10 -15.16 13.77
CA ARG A 133 -1.52 -16.04 14.80
C ARG A 133 -0.56 -15.28 15.72
N ASP A 134 0.24 -14.43 15.10
CA ASP A 134 1.18 -13.55 15.78
C ASP A 134 0.44 -12.52 16.67
N PHE A 135 -0.61 -11.89 16.15
CA PHE A 135 -1.37 -10.87 16.88
C PHE A 135 -2.47 -11.42 17.79
N GLU A 136 -2.73 -12.72 17.78
CA GLU A 136 -3.82 -13.35 18.51
C GLU A 136 -3.83 -13.01 20.01
N PRO A 137 -2.68 -13.00 20.74
CA PRO A 137 -2.68 -12.64 22.16
C PRO A 137 -3.09 -11.19 22.40
N GLU A 138 -2.65 -10.27 21.53
CA GLU A 138 -2.98 -8.86 21.61
C GLU A 138 -4.45 -8.61 21.23
N TYR A 139 -4.97 -9.37 20.27
CA TYR A 139 -6.38 -9.34 19.92
C TYR A 139 -7.26 -9.86 21.06
N GLU A 140 -6.87 -10.95 21.71
CA GLU A 140 -7.59 -11.46 22.87
C GLU A 140 -7.57 -10.48 24.04
N ARG A 141 -6.41 -9.83 24.29
CA ARG A 141 -6.29 -8.74 25.26
C ARG A 141 -7.30 -7.63 24.97
N TYR A 142 -7.35 -7.16 23.73
CA TYR A 142 -8.31 -6.14 23.28
C TYR A 142 -9.78 -6.54 23.52
N LEU A 143 -10.16 -7.76 23.15
CA LEU A 143 -11.52 -8.26 23.36
C LEU A 143 -11.88 -8.24 24.86
N ARG A 144 -10.94 -8.61 25.74
CA ARG A 144 -11.18 -8.67 27.19
C ARG A 144 -11.17 -7.31 27.86
N GLU A 145 -10.16 -6.50 27.58
CA GLU A 145 -9.86 -5.27 28.31
C GLU A 145 -10.61 -4.07 27.73
N ASP A 146 -10.54 -3.87 26.42
CA ASP A 146 -11.12 -2.70 25.76
C ASP A 146 -12.60 -2.91 25.39
N MET A 147 -12.97 -4.12 24.98
CA MET A 147 -14.37 -4.45 24.66
C MET A 147 -15.15 -5.02 25.84
N GLY A 148 -14.48 -5.36 26.95
CA GLY A 148 -15.13 -5.90 28.15
C GLY A 148 -15.73 -7.31 27.97
N ILE A 149 -15.32 -8.05 26.93
CA ILE A 149 -15.85 -9.39 26.64
C ILE A 149 -15.10 -10.40 27.52
N GLN A 150 -15.80 -10.98 28.50
CA GLN A 150 -15.21 -11.98 29.42
C GLN A 150 -15.55 -13.43 29.03
N ASP A 151 -16.63 -13.63 28.27
CA ASP A 151 -17.09 -14.96 27.86
C ASP A 151 -16.13 -15.61 26.85
N ALA A 152 -15.55 -16.75 27.23
CA ALA A 152 -14.58 -17.47 26.41
C ALA A 152 -15.16 -17.94 25.08
N ALA A 153 -16.43 -18.37 25.04
CA ALA A 153 -17.08 -18.82 23.80
C ALA A 153 -17.27 -17.65 22.82
N THR A 154 -17.56 -16.46 23.31
CA THR A 154 -17.68 -15.25 22.51
C THR A 154 -16.32 -14.80 21.98
N ILE A 155 -15.27 -14.79 22.82
CA ILE A 155 -13.89 -14.50 22.38
C ILE A 155 -13.47 -15.48 21.27
N GLN A 156 -13.70 -16.77 21.44
CA GLN A 156 -13.35 -17.76 20.43
C GLN A 156 -14.08 -17.50 19.10
N ARG A 157 -15.37 -17.15 19.14
CA ARG A 157 -16.13 -16.78 17.92
C ARG A 157 -15.54 -15.57 17.20
N PHE A 158 -15.05 -14.55 17.93
CA PHE A 158 -14.36 -13.42 17.32
C PHE A 158 -13.04 -13.83 16.67
N LYS A 159 -12.26 -14.68 17.34
CA LYS A 159 -11.00 -15.24 16.84
C LYS A 159 -11.22 -16.07 15.57
N ASP A 160 -12.17 -17.00 15.59
CA ASP A 160 -12.52 -17.85 14.44
C ASP A 160 -12.99 -17.01 13.24
N ARG A 161 -13.84 -16.00 13.47
CA ARG A 161 -14.30 -15.09 12.40
C ARG A 161 -13.15 -14.32 11.78
N THR A 162 -12.19 -13.91 12.60
CA THR A 162 -11.02 -13.12 12.16
C THR A 162 -10.06 -13.99 11.37
N LEU A 163 -9.75 -15.19 11.87
CA LEU A 163 -8.96 -16.19 11.16
C LEU A 163 -9.59 -16.54 9.81
N ALA A 164 -10.90 -16.82 9.77
CA ALA A 164 -11.60 -17.11 8.51
C ALA A 164 -11.50 -15.93 7.52
N ALA A 165 -11.53 -14.69 7.98
CA ALA A 165 -11.34 -13.52 7.12
C ALA A 165 -9.89 -13.44 6.58
N CYS A 166 -8.88 -13.80 7.38
CA CYS A 166 -7.50 -13.92 6.92
C CYS A 166 -7.33 -15.05 5.89
N GLU A 167 -7.96 -16.20 6.11
CA GLU A 167 -7.92 -17.34 5.17
C GLU A 167 -8.55 -17.00 3.81
N LEU A 168 -9.57 -16.12 3.77
CA LEU A 168 -10.13 -15.62 2.52
C LEU A 168 -9.14 -14.75 1.72
N LYS A 169 -8.17 -14.11 2.36
CA LYS A 169 -7.14 -13.30 1.68
C LYS A 169 -6.04 -14.16 1.07
N LYS A 170 -5.75 -15.31 1.66
CA LYS A 170 -4.62 -16.16 1.29
C LYS A 170 -4.53 -16.48 -0.21
N PRO A 171 -5.60 -16.86 -0.92
CA PRO A 171 -5.52 -17.13 -2.36
C PRO A 171 -5.07 -15.92 -3.19
N PHE A 172 -5.47 -14.72 -2.77
CA PHE A 172 -5.07 -13.47 -3.43
C PHE A 172 -3.63 -13.10 -3.11
N GLU A 173 -3.21 -13.26 -1.85
CA GLU A 173 -1.81 -13.10 -1.45
C GLU A 173 -0.91 -14.09 -2.22
N ASP A 174 -1.36 -15.33 -2.41
CA ASP A 174 -0.66 -16.38 -3.17
C ASP A 174 -0.57 -16.06 -4.66
N LYS A 175 -1.63 -15.50 -5.24
CA LYS A 175 -1.61 -15.05 -6.63
C LYS A 175 -0.69 -13.83 -6.82
N ALA A 176 -0.77 -12.83 -5.94
CA ALA A 176 0.09 -11.65 -5.99
C ALA A 176 1.59 -12.03 -5.93
N ALA A 177 1.96 -12.92 -5.01
CA ALA A 177 3.32 -13.43 -4.91
C ALA A 177 3.76 -14.14 -6.20
N LYS A 178 2.92 -15.02 -6.74
CA LYS A 178 3.23 -15.73 -7.99
C LYS A 178 3.39 -14.76 -9.17
N ASP A 179 2.52 -13.77 -9.28
CA ASP A 179 2.62 -12.76 -10.34
C ASP A 179 3.95 -12.00 -10.22
N LEU A 180 4.37 -11.61 -9.01
CA LEU A 180 5.65 -10.95 -8.75
C LEU A 180 6.86 -11.83 -9.12
N GLU A 181 6.85 -13.10 -8.71
CA GLU A 181 7.90 -14.06 -9.04
C GLU A 181 8.04 -14.25 -10.56
N VAL A 182 6.92 -14.32 -11.29
CA VAL A 182 6.91 -14.38 -12.75
C VAL A 182 7.52 -13.14 -13.39
N GLN A 183 7.39 -11.96 -12.77
CA GLN A 183 8.04 -10.73 -13.21
C GLN A 183 9.50 -10.60 -12.73
N GLY A 184 10.05 -11.65 -12.09
CA GLY A 184 11.45 -11.70 -11.66
C GLY A 184 11.74 -11.02 -10.32
N PHE A 185 10.72 -10.76 -9.51
CA PHE A 185 10.93 -10.30 -8.12
C PHE A 185 11.15 -11.48 -7.18
N GLU A 186 12.00 -11.30 -6.18
CA GLU A 186 12.02 -12.14 -4.99
C GLU A 186 10.83 -11.77 -4.10
N VAL A 187 10.07 -12.76 -3.64
CA VAL A 187 8.95 -12.54 -2.72
C VAL A 187 9.26 -13.05 -1.33
N ARG A 188 9.06 -12.20 -0.32
CA ARG A 188 9.15 -12.55 1.10
C ARG A 188 7.79 -12.50 1.76
N ARG A 189 7.34 -13.63 2.32
CA ARG A 189 6.07 -13.70 3.07
C ARG A 189 6.27 -13.28 4.50
N VAL A 190 5.51 -12.29 4.96
CA VAL A 190 5.66 -11.75 6.30
C VAL A 190 4.34 -11.34 6.95
N ALA A 191 4.28 -11.46 8.26
CA ALA A 191 3.22 -10.90 9.09
C ALA A 191 3.39 -9.37 9.24
N GLY A 192 3.15 -8.62 8.16
CA GLY A 192 3.41 -7.18 8.09
C GLY A 192 2.17 -6.29 8.24
N SER A 193 0.98 -6.86 8.06
CA SER A 193 -0.29 -6.13 8.18
C SER A 193 -1.36 -6.99 8.85
N PHE A 194 -2.03 -6.37 9.82
CA PHE A 194 -3.16 -6.91 10.53
C PHE A 194 -4.14 -5.77 10.83
N SER A 195 -5.32 -5.85 10.21
CA SER A 195 -6.39 -4.88 10.40
C SER A 195 -7.70 -5.59 10.71
N TYR A 196 -8.50 -4.96 11.56
CA TYR A 196 -9.81 -5.46 11.93
C TYR A 196 -10.91 -4.94 11.02
N LYS A 197 -12.05 -5.61 11.07
CA LYS A 197 -13.22 -5.20 10.28
C LYS A 197 -13.74 -3.83 10.74
N LYS A 198 -14.25 -3.10 9.76
CA LYS A 198 -15.03 -1.86 9.94
C LYS A 198 -16.14 -2.10 10.97
N GLY A 199 -16.15 -1.31 12.05
CA GLY A 199 -17.17 -1.37 13.10
C GLY A 199 -16.69 -1.88 14.46
N GLU A 200 -15.47 -2.39 14.59
CA GLU A 200 -14.91 -2.85 15.86
C GLU A 200 -14.40 -1.73 16.78
N GLY A 201 -14.80 -0.47 16.51
CA GLY A 201 -14.47 0.69 17.34
C GLY A 201 -13.08 1.29 17.05
N PRO A 202 -12.82 2.51 17.55
CA PRO A 202 -11.59 3.24 17.25
C PRO A 202 -10.35 2.66 17.95
N HIS A 203 -10.49 1.72 18.88
CA HIS A 203 -9.41 1.20 19.75
C HIS A 203 -8.80 -0.13 19.31
N ALA A 204 -9.24 -0.71 18.20
CA ALA A 204 -8.78 -2.01 17.77
C ALA A 204 -7.25 -1.99 17.44
N PRO A 205 -6.43 -2.93 17.97
CA PRO A 205 -4.98 -2.98 17.74
C PRO A 205 -4.58 -3.23 16.28
N VAL A 206 -4.27 -2.17 15.53
CA VAL A 206 -3.89 -2.27 14.12
C VAL A 206 -2.37 -2.32 13.95
N MET A 207 -1.92 -3.09 12.96
CA MET A 207 -0.55 -3.09 12.46
C MET A 207 -0.59 -2.98 10.95
N ASN A 208 0.20 -2.08 10.36
CA ASN A 208 0.41 -2.10 8.91
C ASN A 208 1.76 -1.48 8.56
N PHE A 209 2.81 -2.30 8.59
CA PHE A 209 4.15 -1.85 8.25
C PHE A 209 4.36 -1.67 6.74
N PHE A 210 3.51 -2.25 5.89
CA PHE A 210 3.62 -2.09 4.44
C PHE A 210 3.26 -0.69 3.96
N ASN A 211 2.42 0.02 4.73
CA ASN A 211 2.09 1.42 4.46
C ASN A 211 3.21 2.39 4.87
N MET A 212 4.46 1.98 4.64
CA MET A 212 5.68 2.73 4.91
C MET A 212 6.13 3.53 3.70
N VAL A 213 7.03 4.48 3.93
CA VAL A 213 7.81 5.13 2.88
C VAL A 213 9.29 4.96 3.14
N SER A 214 10.05 4.83 2.05
CA SER A 214 11.50 4.92 2.07
C SER A 214 11.95 6.12 1.23
N GLY A 215 13.09 6.69 1.56
CA GLY A 215 13.64 7.82 0.81
C GLY A 215 15.00 8.25 1.34
N GLU A 216 15.56 9.29 0.72
CA GLU A 216 16.80 9.92 1.15
C GLU A 216 16.48 11.23 1.91
N ALA A 217 17.03 11.37 3.11
CA ALA A 217 16.95 12.57 3.92
C ALA A 217 17.90 13.66 3.37
N PRO A 218 17.72 14.95 3.73
CA PRO A 218 18.57 16.04 3.21
C PRO A 218 20.07 15.90 3.48
N ASP A 219 20.46 15.07 4.44
CA ASP A 219 21.85 14.75 4.77
C ASP A 219 22.40 13.53 4.00
N GLY A 220 21.66 13.02 3.02
CA GLY A 220 22.03 11.87 2.18
C GLY A 220 21.73 10.50 2.82
N LYS A 221 21.14 10.46 4.02
CA LYS A 221 20.82 9.20 4.68
C LYS A 221 19.56 8.56 4.12
N ARG A 222 19.60 7.26 3.88
CA ARG A 222 18.42 6.45 3.52
C ARG A 222 17.61 6.15 4.76
N VAL A 223 16.36 6.59 4.76
CA VAL A 223 15.44 6.43 5.88
C VAL A 223 14.21 5.64 5.47
N ILE A 224 13.70 4.83 6.39
CA ILE A 224 12.39 4.20 6.29
C ILE A 224 11.51 4.76 7.41
N VAL A 225 10.31 5.19 7.07
CA VAL A 225 9.28 5.59 8.04
C VAL A 225 8.10 4.65 7.88
N ALA A 226 7.89 3.81 8.89
CA ALA A 226 6.82 2.82 8.94
C ALA A 226 5.76 3.21 9.99
N MET A 227 4.57 2.62 9.84
CA MET A 227 3.54 2.69 10.86
C MET A 227 4.02 1.96 12.13
N GLY A 228 3.72 2.48 13.31
CA GLY A 228 4.05 1.84 14.58
C GLY A 228 3.10 0.74 14.98
N CYS A 229 3.54 -0.07 15.94
CA CYS A 229 2.73 -1.10 16.58
C CYS A 229 2.76 -0.93 18.11
N ILE A 230 1.69 -1.33 18.78
CA ILE A 230 1.66 -1.39 20.25
C ILE A 230 2.69 -2.38 20.80
N ASN A 231 2.99 -3.45 20.05
CA ASN A 231 3.97 -4.44 20.43
C ASN A 231 5.30 -4.19 19.68
N LYS A 232 6.34 -3.83 20.46
CA LYS A 232 7.68 -3.46 19.97
C LYS A 232 8.49 -4.63 19.41
N GLU A 233 8.14 -5.86 19.77
CA GLU A 233 8.78 -7.02 19.17
C GLU A 233 8.45 -7.14 17.68
N TYR A 234 7.23 -6.76 17.27
CA TYR A 234 6.86 -6.70 15.85
C TYR A 234 7.62 -5.62 15.10
N GLU A 235 7.80 -4.43 15.70
CA GLU A 235 8.62 -3.36 15.10
C GLU A 235 10.07 -3.83 14.91
N ASN A 236 10.63 -4.56 15.88
CA ASN A 236 11.98 -5.11 15.77
C ASN A 236 12.09 -6.18 14.67
N ARG A 237 11.10 -7.08 14.56
CA ARG A 237 11.05 -8.07 13.48
C ARG A 237 10.97 -7.41 12.11
N PHE A 238 10.12 -6.38 11.96
CA PHE A 238 10.04 -5.62 10.72
C PHE A 238 11.34 -4.89 10.41
N ARG A 239 12.00 -4.29 11.41
CA ARG A 239 13.29 -3.62 11.28
C ARG A 239 14.37 -4.55 10.73
N GLU A 240 14.46 -5.79 11.23
CA GLU A 240 15.42 -6.78 10.70
C GLU A 240 15.05 -7.21 9.28
N MET A 241 13.77 -7.34 8.95
CA MET A 241 13.34 -7.68 7.59
C MET A 241 13.77 -6.64 6.55
N VAL A 242 13.63 -5.35 6.85
CA VAL A 242 14.00 -4.27 5.92
C VAL A 242 15.49 -3.94 5.95
N ARG A 243 16.30 -4.69 6.70
CA ARG A 243 17.74 -4.44 6.82
C ARG A 243 18.47 -4.58 5.48
N ASP A 244 17.97 -5.43 4.59
CA ASP A 244 18.56 -5.64 3.26
C ASP A 244 18.39 -4.43 2.33
N LEU A 245 17.48 -3.49 2.65
CA LEU A 245 17.46 -2.16 2.01
C LEU A 245 18.67 -1.30 2.38
N ASN A 246 19.46 -1.74 3.35
CA ASN A 246 20.57 -1.02 3.94
C ASN A 246 20.17 0.42 4.38
N PRO A 247 19.06 0.60 5.11
CA PRO A 247 18.66 1.91 5.57
C PRO A 247 19.63 2.40 6.67
N ASP A 248 19.98 3.68 6.64
CA ASP A 248 20.72 4.32 7.73
C ASP A 248 19.85 4.42 9.00
N ALA A 249 18.53 4.52 8.84
CA ALA A 249 17.59 4.50 9.95
C ALA A 249 16.20 3.96 9.57
N VAL A 250 15.57 3.27 10.51
CA VAL A 250 14.16 2.86 10.46
C VAL A 250 13.42 3.52 11.63
N TYR A 251 12.43 4.34 11.30
CA TYR A 251 11.56 5.04 12.23
C TYR A 251 10.17 4.43 12.21
N PHE A 252 9.57 4.30 13.39
CA PHE A 252 8.19 3.89 13.56
C PHE A 252 7.41 5.07 14.12
N LEU A 253 6.23 5.35 13.57
CA LEU A 253 5.28 6.25 14.20
C LEU A 253 4.86 5.70 15.58
N SER A 254 4.23 6.54 16.41
CA SER A 254 3.58 5.99 17.60
C SER A 254 2.40 5.09 17.20
N ALA A 255 2.05 4.12 18.05
CA ALA A 255 0.87 3.29 17.85
C ALA A 255 -0.42 4.16 17.76
N GLU A 256 -0.50 5.24 18.54
CA GLU A 256 -1.65 6.15 18.51
C GLU A 256 -1.72 6.96 17.21
N ALA A 257 -0.59 7.43 16.67
CA ALA A 257 -0.55 8.09 15.36
C ALA A 257 -0.95 7.12 14.25
N THR A 258 -0.48 5.88 14.34
CA THR A 258 -0.83 4.80 13.40
C THR A 258 -2.31 4.53 13.37
N LYS A 259 -2.88 4.28 14.54
CA LYS A 259 -4.32 4.10 14.75
C LYS A 259 -5.13 5.25 14.19
N THR A 260 -4.78 6.49 14.55
CA THR A 260 -5.47 7.69 14.04
C THR A 260 -5.42 7.78 12.52
N SER A 261 -4.27 7.43 11.94
CA SER A 261 -4.09 7.45 10.49
C SER A 261 -4.95 6.40 9.81
N LEU A 262 -4.87 5.14 10.24
CA LEU A 262 -5.59 4.02 9.64
C LEU A 262 -7.11 4.13 9.83
N ALA A 263 -7.57 4.72 10.95
CA ALA A 263 -8.98 5.05 11.15
C ALA A 263 -9.53 6.04 10.12
N LYS A 264 -8.64 6.86 9.51
CA LYS A 264 -8.96 7.76 8.38
C LYS A 264 -8.63 7.14 7.02
N HIS A 265 -8.65 5.80 6.92
CA HIS A 265 -8.52 5.05 5.68
C HIS A 265 -7.18 5.23 4.93
N GLY A 266 -6.06 5.40 5.64
CA GLY A 266 -4.74 5.36 5.00
C GLY A 266 -3.58 5.56 5.97
N GLY A 267 -2.42 4.98 5.66
CA GLY A 267 -1.17 5.23 6.39
C GLY A 267 -0.31 6.31 5.71
N ILE A 268 1.01 6.17 5.81
CA ILE A 268 1.96 7.15 5.26
C ILE A 268 1.99 7.05 3.73
N SER A 269 2.19 5.85 3.18
CA SER A 269 2.32 5.68 1.72
C SER A 269 1.06 6.10 0.97
N CYS A 270 -0.12 5.97 1.57
CA CYS A 270 -1.37 6.48 0.97
C CYS A 270 -1.38 8.00 0.77
N ARG A 271 -0.55 8.75 1.50
CA ARG A 271 -0.57 10.23 1.54
C ARG A 271 0.70 10.86 0.97
N SER A 272 1.78 10.09 0.88
CA SER A 272 3.04 10.53 0.30
C SER A 272 3.41 9.58 -0.82
N LYS A 273 3.15 10.01 -2.05
CA LYS A 273 3.68 9.38 -3.25
C LYS A 273 4.77 10.28 -3.81
N THR A 274 5.96 9.73 -3.92
CA THR A 274 7.08 10.35 -4.61
C THR A 274 7.22 9.67 -5.98
N ILE A 275 7.11 10.47 -7.03
CA ILE A 275 7.53 10.12 -8.40
C ILE A 275 8.84 10.86 -8.65
#